data_AF-A0A968TRV1-F1
#
_entry.id   AF-A0A968TRV1-F1
#
_cell.length_a   1.000
_cell.length_b   1.000
_cell.length_c   1.000
_cell.angle_alpha   90.00
_cell.angle_beta   90.00
_cell.angle_gamma   90.00
#
_symmetry.space_group_name_H-M   'P 1'
#
loop_
_entity.id
_entity.type
_entity.pdbx_description
1 polymer ?
#
loop_
_entity_poly.entity_id
_entity_poly.type
_entity_poly.pdbx_seq_one_letter_code
_entity_poly.pdbx_strand_id
1 'polypeptide(L)'
;MRNLCERLKLDYRGDLDRAQGRYINGSGYTLRVGFCVDALLAIDPERFAGCDLIVDEVVQVLRHLLTSSTCNKEGMRPLLLARFAALVRSARRVIVADADLDDETLHYLHSLRSETDPVFLIRNDYQPQGYEVRSIESPDSSTVTTSMLADVGRLPAGKVLLVTTDGLKKSEHLAHSVKREFPGKRVLLLNSNTIGGDREQAFVRSPDTEIQHYDVIIASPTLGTGFSLEIQGKIDRVYGIFSGGSSTDADMAQALGRVREPVDRIIWCAKRGSNLSKVSRSPNRIELKSHLHQQTSVAASLIKLSLSDAAQNAIDAYDWTGDLHLKLWCHFTAQQNRSMLNLRDALIMRLRQEGHSVQIEVADLLD
;
A
#
# COMPACT_ATOMS: atom_id res chain seq x y z
N MET A 1 -7.33 -7.19 4.36
CA MET A 1 -7.13 -8.45 5.12
C MET A 1 -8.43 -9.20 5.44
N ARG A 2 -9.40 -8.67 6.20
CA ARG A 2 -10.67 -9.38 6.54
C ARG A 2 -11.39 -9.98 5.31
N ASN A 3 -11.64 -9.17 4.28
CA ASN A 3 -12.26 -9.62 3.03
C ASN A 3 -11.45 -10.74 2.32
N LEU A 4 -10.12 -10.68 2.37
CA LEU A 4 -9.26 -11.72 1.81
C LEU A 4 -9.39 -13.03 2.60
N CYS A 5 -9.43 -12.95 3.94
CA CYS A 5 -9.66 -14.12 4.79
C CYS A 5 -10.99 -14.79 4.46
N GLU A 6 -12.08 -14.03 4.31
CA GLU A 6 -13.39 -14.55 3.94
C GLU A 6 -13.36 -15.29 2.59
N ARG A 7 -12.77 -14.67 1.55
CA ARG A 7 -12.62 -15.27 0.22
C ARG A 7 -11.83 -16.58 0.24
N LEU A 8 -10.78 -16.64 1.04
CA LEU A 8 -9.90 -17.82 1.17
C LEU A 8 -10.38 -18.83 2.22
N LYS A 9 -11.51 -18.57 2.89
CA LYS A 9 -12.03 -19.38 4.01
C LYS A 9 -10.96 -19.57 5.10
N LEU A 10 -10.34 -18.45 5.49
CA LEU A 10 -9.40 -18.33 6.60
C LEU A 10 -10.07 -17.56 7.74
N ASP A 11 -9.63 -17.83 8.96
CA ASP A 11 -10.02 -17.07 10.13
C ASP A 11 -9.16 -15.80 10.24
N TYR A 12 -9.79 -14.63 10.36
CA TYR A 12 -9.04 -13.40 10.62
C TYR A 12 -8.57 -13.38 12.08
N ARG A 13 -7.25 -13.18 12.29
CA ARG A 13 -6.62 -13.20 13.62
C ARG A 13 -7.29 -12.26 14.65
N GLY A 14 -7.87 -11.16 14.20
CA GLY A 14 -8.55 -10.21 15.09
C GLY A 14 -9.86 -10.72 15.68
N ASP A 15 -10.43 -11.79 15.12
CA ASP A 15 -11.70 -12.39 15.55
C ASP A 15 -11.50 -13.73 16.29
N LEU A 16 -10.24 -14.11 16.52
CA LEU A 16 -9.87 -15.37 17.14
C LEU A 16 -9.52 -15.18 18.61
N ASP A 17 -10.00 -16.09 19.43
CA ASP A 17 -9.58 -16.24 20.82
C ASP A 17 -8.28 -17.04 20.92
N ARG A 18 -7.63 -16.97 22.10
CA ARG A 18 -6.43 -17.77 22.39
C ARG A 18 -6.59 -18.55 23.68
N ALA A 19 -6.32 -19.86 23.63
CA ALA A 19 -6.09 -20.66 24.83
C ALA A 19 -4.79 -21.47 24.67
N GLN A 20 -3.96 -21.46 25.73
CA GLN A 20 -2.66 -22.16 25.74
C GLN A 20 -1.78 -21.83 24.50
N GLY A 21 -1.85 -20.56 24.06
CA GLY A 21 -1.14 -20.05 22.89
C GLY A 21 -1.68 -20.50 21.53
N ARG A 22 -2.76 -21.30 21.47
CA ARG A 22 -3.40 -21.74 20.23
C ARG A 22 -4.58 -20.84 19.90
N TYR A 23 -4.83 -20.63 18.61
CA TYR A 23 -6.00 -19.89 18.15
C TYR A 23 -7.25 -20.77 18.16
N ILE A 24 -8.37 -20.19 18.56
CA ILE A 24 -9.67 -20.85 18.68
C ILE A 24 -10.71 -20.00 17.94
N ASN A 25 -11.57 -20.67 17.17
CA ASN A 25 -12.80 -20.09 16.59
C ASN A 25 -14.03 -20.84 17.13
N GLY A 26 -15.23 -20.50 16.64
CA GLY A 26 -16.49 -21.12 17.07
C GLY A 26 -16.58 -22.65 16.87
N SER A 27 -15.66 -23.25 16.12
CA SER A 27 -15.57 -24.70 15.87
C SER A 27 -14.44 -25.42 16.64
N GLY A 28 -13.61 -24.68 17.38
CA GLY A 28 -12.47 -25.22 18.13
C GLY A 28 -11.12 -24.63 17.69
N TYR A 29 -10.05 -25.40 17.84
CA TYR A 29 -8.70 -24.96 17.48
C TYR A 29 -8.53 -24.77 15.96
N THR A 30 -7.88 -23.68 15.54
CA THR A 30 -7.61 -23.39 14.13
C THR A 30 -6.14 -23.04 13.88
N LEU A 31 -5.64 -23.48 12.72
CA LEU A 31 -4.35 -23.07 12.14
C LEU A 31 -4.55 -22.35 10.79
N ARG A 32 -5.79 -22.02 10.42
CA ARG A 32 -6.13 -21.33 9.18
C ARG A 32 -6.22 -19.83 9.42
N VAL A 33 -5.09 -19.19 9.75
CA VAL A 33 -5.10 -17.81 10.28
C VAL A 33 -4.58 -16.83 9.24
N GLY A 34 -5.36 -15.78 8.97
CA GLY A 34 -4.92 -14.62 8.18
C GLY A 34 -4.71 -13.38 9.05
N PHE A 35 -3.65 -12.61 8.78
CA PHE A 35 -3.24 -11.44 9.57
C PHE A 35 -2.44 -10.44 8.75
N CYS A 36 -2.42 -9.17 9.18
CA CYS A 36 -1.50 -8.17 8.65
C CYS A 36 -0.10 -8.35 9.24
N VAL A 37 0.95 -8.02 8.48
CA VAL A 37 2.35 -8.24 8.85
C VAL A 37 2.77 -7.59 10.18
N ASP A 38 2.14 -6.48 10.58
CA ASP A 38 2.33 -5.83 11.89
C ASP A 38 2.05 -6.78 13.08
N ALA A 39 1.24 -7.83 12.87
CA ALA A 39 0.88 -8.80 13.87
C ALA A 39 1.73 -10.10 13.83
N LEU A 40 2.83 -10.12 13.07
CA LEU A 40 3.69 -11.32 12.93
C LEU A 40 4.11 -11.93 14.26
N LEU A 41 4.43 -11.14 15.29
CA LEU A 41 4.86 -11.66 16.60
C LEU A 41 3.78 -12.46 17.34
N ALA A 42 2.51 -12.34 16.93
CA ALA A 42 1.44 -13.16 17.49
C ALA A 42 1.48 -14.61 16.98
N ILE A 43 2.20 -14.86 15.89
CA ILE A 43 2.30 -16.16 15.22
C ILE A 43 3.53 -16.91 15.73
N ASP A 44 3.35 -18.19 16.05
CA ASP A 44 4.41 -19.07 16.56
C ASP A 44 4.90 -20.00 15.43
N PRO A 45 6.10 -19.79 14.86
CA PRO A 45 6.57 -20.55 13.70
C PRO A 45 6.62 -22.06 13.93
N GLU A 46 6.82 -22.51 15.17
CA GLU A 46 6.85 -23.95 15.50
C GLU A 46 5.47 -24.58 15.35
N ARG A 47 4.40 -23.87 15.77
CA ARG A 47 3.02 -24.35 15.67
C ARG A 47 2.50 -24.35 14.23
N PHE A 48 3.08 -23.49 13.39
CA PHE A 48 2.75 -23.38 11.97
C PHE A 48 3.81 -24.07 11.07
N ALA A 49 4.71 -24.87 11.63
CA ALA A 49 5.67 -25.63 10.84
C ALA A 49 4.94 -26.55 9.86
N GLY A 50 5.40 -26.58 8.60
CA GLY A 50 4.77 -27.33 7.51
C GLY A 50 3.53 -26.68 6.90
N CYS A 51 3.19 -25.43 7.25
CA CYS A 51 2.04 -24.73 6.67
C CYS A 51 2.23 -24.35 5.20
N ASP A 52 1.13 -23.93 4.56
CA ASP A 52 1.21 -23.16 3.34
C ASP A 52 1.18 -21.67 3.71
N LEU A 53 2.33 -21.00 3.57
CA LEU A 53 2.45 -19.57 3.79
C LEU A 53 2.04 -18.84 2.51
N ILE A 54 0.94 -18.10 2.57
CA ILE A 54 0.43 -17.30 1.45
C ILE A 54 0.68 -15.82 1.75
N VAL A 55 1.35 -15.13 0.84
CA VAL A 55 1.59 -13.67 0.94
C VAL A 55 1.05 -13.00 -0.32
N ASP A 56 -0.09 -12.34 -0.17
CA ASP A 56 -0.71 -11.49 -1.19
C ASP A 56 -0.05 -10.10 -1.15
N GLU A 57 0.17 -9.49 -2.31
CA GLU A 57 0.91 -8.23 -2.48
C GLU A 57 2.29 -8.26 -1.79
N VAL A 58 3.10 -9.29 -2.08
CA VAL A 58 4.34 -9.57 -1.33
C VAL A 58 5.35 -8.42 -1.36
N VAL A 59 5.45 -7.67 -2.45
CA VAL A 59 6.31 -6.49 -2.57
C VAL A 59 5.83 -5.42 -1.59
N GLN A 60 4.53 -5.18 -1.53
CA GLN A 60 3.92 -4.24 -0.58
C GLN A 60 4.11 -4.70 0.88
N VAL A 61 3.92 -5.99 1.16
CA VAL A 61 4.09 -6.57 2.51
C VAL A 61 5.54 -6.42 2.99
N LEU A 62 6.52 -6.78 2.16
CA LEU A 62 7.94 -6.68 2.51
C LEU A 62 8.39 -5.23 2.62
N ARG A 63 7.92 -4.35 1.72
CA ARG A 63 8.16 -2.90 1.80
C ARG A 63 7.65 -2.35 3.12
N HIS A 64 6.41 -2.64 3.49
CA HIS A 64 5.84 -2.19 4.77
C HIS A 64 6.62 -2.73 5.98
N LEU A 65 6.96 -4.02 5.99
CA LEU A 65 7.76 -4.64 7.05
C LEU A 65 9.12 -3.93 7.24
N LEU A 66 9.78 -3.56 6.15
CA LEU A 66 11.11 -2.96 6.16
C LEU A 66 11.10 -1.44 6.39
N THR A 67 10.06 -0.71 5.97
CA THR A 67 10.08 0.76 5.96
C THR A 67 9.05 1.42 6.88
N SER A 68 7.93 0.76 7.19
CA SER A 68 6.85 1.37 7.97
C SER A 68 7.23 1.60 9.43
N SER A 69 6.85 2.76 9.97
CA SER A 69 7.02 3.07 11.39
C SER A 69 6.20 2.15 12.30
N THR A 70 5.06 1.62 11.83
CA THR A 70 4.21 0.72 12.64
C THR A 70 4.92 -0.61 12.94
N CYS A 71 5.70 -1.11 11.98
CA CYS A 71 6.57 -2.28 12.16
C CYS A 71 7.85 -1.98 12.97
N ASN A 72 8.09 -0.74 13.37
CA ASN A 72 9.25 -0.36 14.19
C ASN A 72 8.87 0.34 15.49
N LYS A 73 7.62 0.19 15.93
CA LYS A 73 7.20 0.65 17.24
C LYS A 73 8.11 0.01 18.29
N GLU A 74 8.68 0.83 19.18
CA GLU A 74 9.59 0.35 20.24
C GLU A 74 10.80 -0.45 19.72
N GLY A 75 11.21 -0.25 18.46
CA GLY A 75 12.37 -0.93 17.86
C GLY A 75 12.12 -2.40 17.52
N MET A 76 10.87 -2.85 17.42
CA MET A 76 10.52 -4.27 17.25
C MET A 76 10.81 -4.88 15.86
N ARG A 77 11.24 -4.08 14.86
CA ARG A 77 11.43 -4.55 13.48
C ARG A 77 12.34 -5.78 13.36
N PRO A 78 13.50 -5.86 14.03
CA PRO A 78 14.37 -7.04 13.95
C PRO A 78 13.64 -8.33 14.39
N LEU A 79 12.75 -8.25 15.39
CA LEU A 79 11.95 -9.38 15.84
C LEU A 79 10.91 -9.80 14.80
N LEU A 80 10.26 -8.83 14.13
CA LEU A 80 9.32 -9.12 13.05
C LEU A 80 10.02 -9.76 11.85
N LEU A 81 11.21 -9.27 11.48
CA LEU A 81 12.03 -9.83 10.39
C LEU A 81 12.47 -11.26 10.70
N ALA A 82 12.96 -11.51 11.93
CA ALA A 82 13.32 -12.85 12.39
C ALA A 82 12.10 -13.79 12.37
N ARG A 83 10.94 -13.30 12.79
CA ARG A 83 9.67 -14.06 12.79
C ARG A 83 9.23 -14.42 11.36
N PHE A 84 9.29 -13.46 10.45
CA PHE A 84 8.99 -13.67 9.03
C PHE A 84 9.94 -14.70 8.41
N ALA A 85 11.25 -14.56 8.63
CA ALA A 85 12.25 -15.50 8.14
C ALA A 85 12.02 -16.92 8.68
N ALA A 86 11.69 -17.05 9.97
CA ALA A 86 11.37 -18.34 10.57
C ALA A 86 10.14 -19.00 9.92
N LEU A 87 9.08 -18.23 9.65
CA LEU A 87 7.88 -18.74 8.97
C LEU A 87 8.15 -19.16 7.53
N VAL A 88 8.92 -18.36 6.78
CA VAL A 88 9.32 -18.69 5.40
C VAL A 88 10.10 -20.01 5.35
N ARG A 89 11.02 -20.21 6.30
CA ARG A 89 11.83 -21.43 6.43
C ARG A 89 11.03 -22.64 6.90
N SER A 90 10.13 -22.46 7.86
CA SER A 90 9.38 -23.58 8.45
C SER A 90 8.15 -23.99 7.66
N ALA A 91 7.64 -23.13 6.76
CA ALA A 91 6.54 -23.46 5.87
C ALA A 91 6.89 -24.67 4.99
N ARG A 92 5.90 -25.44 4.56
CA ARG A 92 6.04 -26.47 3.52
C ARG A 92 6.10 -25.82 2.14
N ARG A 93 5.21 -24.87 1.88
CA ARG A 93 5.15 -24.08 0.64
C ARG A 93 5.04 -22.60 0.96
N VAL A 94 5.74 -21.78 0.18
CA VAL A 94 5.60 -20.33 0.21
C VAL A 94 4.99 -19.92 -1.13
N ILE A 95 3.78 -19.36 -1.08
CA ILE A 95 3.01 -18.93 -2.25
C ILE A 95 2.91 -17.41 -2.15
N VAL A 96 3.43 -16.73 -3.16
CA VAL A 96 3.38 -15.26 -3.22
C VAL A 96 2.68 -14.82 -4.50
N ALA A 97 1.94 -13.72 -4.41
CA ALA A 97 1.28 -13.08 -5.53
C ALA A 97 1.50 -11.58 -5.45
N ASP A 98 1.83 -10.95 -6.58
CA ASP A 98 2.00 -9.50 -6.68
C ASP A 98 1.98 -9.10 -8.17
N ALA A 99 1.40 -7.94 -8.49
CA ALA A 99 1.40 -7.40 -9.85
C ALA A 99 2.75 -6.76 -10.23
N ASP A 100 3.50 -6.28 -9.23
CA ASP A 100 4.78 -5.61 -9.33
C ASP A 100 5.95 -6.51 -8.89
N LEU A 101 5.78 -7.83 -8.92
CA LEU A 101 6.79 -8.79 -8.45
C LEU A 101 8.14 -8.57 -9.16
N ASP A 102 9.16 -8.22 -8.37
CA ASP A 102 10.51 -7.95 -8.85
C ASP A 102 11.52 -9.04 -8.49
N ASP A 103 12.64 -9.06 -9.23
CA ASP A 103 13.71 -10.03 -9.05
C ASP A 103 14.30 -9.94 -7.63
N GLU A 104 14.51 -8.75 -7.08
CA GLU A 104 15.06 -8.60 -5.74
C GLU A 104 14.18 -9.20 -4.63
N THR A 105 12.86 -9.09 -4.76
CA THR A 105 11.90 -9.69 -3.85
C THR A 105 11.94 -11.22 -3.96
N LEU A 106 11.99 -11.76 -5.18
CA LEU A 106 12.12 -13.19 -5.43
C LEU A 106 13.42 -13.75 -4.85
N HIS A 107 14.56 -13.10 -5.14
CA HIS A 107 15.87 -13.49 -4.60
C HIS A 107 15.87 -13.45 -3.08
N TYR A 108 15.30 -12.41 -2.46
CA TYR A 108 15.21 -12.32 -1.00
C TYR A 108 14.45 -13.51 -0.38
N LEU A 109 13.27 -13.86 -0.93
CA LEU A 109 12.48 -14.98 -0.43
C LEU A 109 13.19 -16.33 -0.63
N HIS A 110 13.82 -16.51 -1.80
CA HIS A 110 14.59 -17.70 -2.14
C HIS A 110 15.79 -17.89 -1.20
N SER A 111 16.58 -16.84 -0.99
CA SER A 111 17.71 -16.83 -0.05
C SER A 111 17.29 -17.03 1.41
N LEU A 112 16.05 -16.65 1.80
CA LEU A 112 15.56 -16.93 3.14
C LEU A 112 15.26 -18.41 3.38
N ARG A 113 14.77 -19.16 2.39
CA ARG A 113 14.47 -20.60 2.52
C ARG A 113 15.73 -21.45 2.39
N SER A 114 16.20 -21.59 1.16
CA SER A 114 17.34 -22.38 0.73
C SER A 114 17.54 -22.10 -0.75
N GLU A 115 18.76 -21.78 -1.17
CA GLU A 115 19.08 -21.54 -2.58
C GLU A 115 18.83 -22.77 -3.49
N THR A 116 18.58 -23.95 -2.89
CA THR A 116 18.31 -25.19 -3.62
C THR A 116 16.82 -25.46 -3.87
N ASP A 117 15.91 -24.70 -3.24
CA ASP A 117 14.47 -24.92 -3.42
C ASP A 117 14.06 -24.51 -4.85
N PRO A 118 13.22 -25.30 -5.53
CA PRO A 118 12.73 -24.94 -6.86
C PRO A 118 11.77 -23.74 -6.78
N VAL A 119 11.98 -22.77 -7.66
CA VAL A 119 11.09 -21.61 -7.84
C VAL A 119 10.20 -21.85 -9.06
N PHE A 120 8.89 -21.72 -8.88
CA PHE A 120 7.91 -21.82 -9.96
C PHE A 120 7.25 -20.46 -10.15
N LEU A 121 7.39 -19.87 -11.34
CA LEU A 121 6.76 -18.61 -11.68
C LEU A 121 5.53 -18.86 -12.55
N ILE A 122 4.38 -18.37 -12.10
CA ILE A 122 3.14 -18.33 -12.89
C ILE A 122 2.94 -16.89 -13.30
N ARG A 123 3.00 -16.64 -14.62
CA ARG A 123 2.75 -15.32 -15.19
C ARG A 123 1.34 -15.27 -15.76
N ASN A 124 0.58 -14.26 -15.38
CA ASN A 124 -0.71 -13.95 -15.96
C ASN A 124 -0.53 -12.84 -17.01
N ASP A 125 -0.71 -13.17 -18.29
CA ASP A 125 -0.58 -12.21 -19.39
C ASP A 125 -1.90 -11.51 -19.75
N TYR A 126 -2.95 -11.71 -18.95
CA TYR A 126 -4.21 -10.99 -19.14
C TYR A 126 -4.00 -9.47 -18.99
N GLN A 127 -4.37 -8.72 -20.02
CA GLN A 127 -4.42 -7.26 -20.00
C GLN A 127 -5.88 -6.80 -19.97
N PRO A 128 -6.33 -6.11 -18.90
CA PRO A 128 -7.67 -5.55 -18.87
C PRO A 128 -7.81 -4.45 -19.92
N GLN A 129 -9.07 -4.17 -20.30
CA GLN A 129 -9.36 -3.01 -21.14
C GLN A 129 -8.88 -1.73 -20.43
N GLY A 130 -8.05 -0.94 -21.11
CA GLY A 130 -7.62 0.36 -20.61
C GLY A 130 -8.75 1.39 -20.57
N TYR A 131 -8.51 2.49 -19.85
CA TYR A 131 -9.39 3.65 -19.81
C TYR A 131 -8.62 4.90 -20.24
N GLU A 132 -9.36 5.95 -20.60
CA GLU A 132 -8.78 7.27 -20.90
C GLU A 132 -8.43 8.00 -19.60
N VAL A 133 -7.25 8.60 -19.58
CA VAL A 133 -6.72 9.40 -18.48
C VAL A 133 -6.36 10.78 -19.00
N ARG A 134 -6.94 11.80 -18.40
CA ARG A 134 -6.58 13.20 -18.59
C ARG A 134 -5.75 13.66 -17.39
N SER A 135 -4.46 13.83 -17.58
CA SER A 135 -3.52 14.32 -16.56
C SER A 135 -3.40 15.83 -16.65
N ILE A 136 -3.99 16.53 -15.68
CA ILE A 136 -3.91 17.99 -15.57
C ILE A 136 -2.57 18.35 -14.94
N GLU A 137 -1.76 19.08 -15.68
CA GLU A 137 -0.51 19.65 -15.21
C GLU A 137 -0.71 21.09 -14.74
N SER A 138 -0.69 21.24 -13.43
CA SER A 138 -0.73 22.53 -12.74
C SER A 138 0.24 22.52 -11.54
N PRO A 139 0.66 23.69 -11.02
CA PRO A 139 1.53 23.79 -9.84
C PRO A 139 0.93 23.14 -8.59
N ASP A 140 -0.38 23.21 -8.43
CA ASP A 140 -1.13 22.64 -7.31
C ASP A 140 -2.44 21.98 -7.78
N SER A 141 -3.20 21.39 -6.85
CA SER A 141 -4.42 20.65 -7.15
C SER A 141 -5.65 21.53 -7.42
N SER A 142 -5.55 22.86 -7.51
CA SER A 142 -6.69 23.77 -7.64
C SER A 142 -7.49 23.50 -8.91
N THR A 143 -6.83 23.47 -10.08
CA THR A 143 -7.48 23.26 -11.38
C THR A 143 -8.29 21.96 -11.43
N VAL A 144 -7.70 20.83 -10.99
CA VAL A 144 -8.42 19.55 -10.94
C VAL A 144 -9.57 19.57 -9.92
N THR A 145 -9.43 20.29 -8.80
CA THR A 145 -10.46 20.40 -7.77
C THR A 145 -11.65 21.21 -8.30
N THR A 146 -11.38 22.32 -9.01
CA THR A 146 -12.41 23.12 -9.67
C THR A 146 -13.14 22.32 -10.74
N SER A 147 -12.41 21.56 -11.58
CA SER A 147 -13.04 20.64 -12.55
C SER A 147 -13.94 19.63 -11.83
N MET A 148 -13.44 18.98 -10.78
CA MET A 148 -14.20 18.00 -10.01
C MET A 148 -15.49 18.60 -9.44
N LEU A 149 -15.43 19.77 -8.79
CA LEU A 149 -16.62 20.43 -8.23
C LEU A 149 -17.63 20.82 -9.33
N ALA A 150 -17.15 21.29 -10.48
CA ALA A 150 -18.01 21.63 -11.60
C ALA A 150 -18.72 20.39 -12.19
N ASP A 151 -18.09 19.22 -12.15
CA ASP A 151 -18.68 17.95 -12.58
C ASP A 151 -19.63 17.36 -11.51
N VAL A 152 -19.35 17.55 -10.21
CA VAL A 152 -20.33 17.24 -9.14
C VAL A 152 -21.63 18.03 -9.32
N GLY A 153 -21.53 19.31 -9.69
CA GLY A 153 -22.69 20.18 -9.95
C GLY A 153 -23.51 19.76 -11.16
N ARG A 154 -22.88 19.14 -12.17
CA ARG A 154 -23.49 18.66 -13.41
C ARG A 154 -23.81 17.17 -13.42
N LEU A 155 -23.54 16.47 -12.31
CA LEU A 155 -23.67 15.02 -12.22
C LEU A 155 -25.11 14.56 -12.53
N PRO A 156 -25.31 13.67 -13.53
CA PRO A 156 -26.62 13.15 -13.87
C PRO A 156 -27.29 12.40 -12.71
N ALA A 157 -28.62 12.38 -12.69
CA ALA A 157 -29.37 11.64 -11.67
C ALA A 157 -29.03 10.14 -11.70
N GLY A 158 -28.72 9.57 -10.54
CA GLY A 158 -28.40 8.15 -10.39
C GLY A 158 -26.98 7.74 -10.81
N LYS A 159 -26.14 8.71 -11.21
CA LYS A 159 -24.70 8.50 -11.45
C LYS A 159 -23.88 8.88 -10.21
N VAL A 160 -22.66 8.33 -10.14
CA VAL A 160 -21.73 8.55 -9.03
C VAL A 160 -20.38 9.06 -9.54
N LEU A 161 -19.83 10.05 -8.85
CA LEU A 161 -18.47 10.54 -9.06
C LEU A 161 -17.57 10.00 -7.96
N LEU A 162 -16.45 9.37 -8.35
CA LEU A 162 -15.47 8.84 -7.41
C LEU A 162 -14.22 9.69 -7.37
N VAL A 163 -13.70 9.93 -6.18
CA VAL A 163 -12.46 10.69 -5.96
C VAL A 163 -11.53 9.86 -5.10
N THR A 164 -10.31 9.64 -5.56
CA THR A 164 -9.23 9.04 -4.79
C THR A 164 -8.12 10.05 -4.51
N THR A 165 -7.54 9.99 -3.32
CA THR A 165 -6.45 10.85 -2.89
C THR A 165 -5.48 10.09 -1.97
N ASP A 166 -4.28 10.61 -1.77
CA ASP A 166 -3.22 10.02 -0.96
C ASP A 166 -3.06 10.66 0.43
N GLY A 167 -4.08 11.40 0.90
CA GLY A 167 -3.98 12.13 2.17
C GLY A 167 -5.28 12.29 2.92
N LEU A 168 -5.23 12.05 4.24
CA LEU A 168 -6.36 12.20 5.16
C LEU A 168 -6.97 13.61 5.08
N LYS A 169 -6.17 14.65 5.33
CA LYS A 169 -6.64 16.05 5.31
C LYS A 169 -7.20 16.48 3.96
N LYS A 170 -6.61 16.01 2.85
CA LYS A 170 -7.10 16.30 1.51
C LYS A 170 -8.49 15.68 1.30
N SER A 171 -8.68 14.41 1.69
CA SER A 171 -9.98 13.75 1.58
C SER A 171 -11.08 14.46 2.38
N GLU A 172 -10.78 14.90 3.61
CA GLU A 172 -11.71 15.65 4.46
C GLU A 172 -12.05 17.02 3.87
N HIS A 173 -11.05 17.73 3.34
CA HIS A 173 -11.24 19.02 2.70
C HIS A 173 -12.13 18.93 1.46
N LEU A 174 -11.88 17.95 0.58
CA LEU A 174 -12.70 17.74 -0.62
C LEU A 174 -14.15 17.40 -0.25
N ALA A 175 -14.35 16.51 0.75
CA ALA A 175 -15.69 16.18 1.23
C ALA A 175 -16.43 17.39 1.82
N HIS A 176 -15.71 18.23 2.56
CA HIS A 176 -16.28 19.47 3.11
C HIS A 176 -16.67 20.45 1.99
N SER A 177 -15.80 20.67 0.99
CA SER A 177 -16.10 21.55 -0.14
C SER A 177 -17.34 21.09 -0.91
N VAL A 178 -17.45 19.79 -1.21
CA VAL A 178 -18.65 19.23 -1.88
C VAL A 178 -19.91 19.45 -1.03
N LYS A 179 -19.88 19.16 0.27
CA LYS A 179 -21.05 19.34 1.15
C LYS A 179 -21.46 20.81 1.29
N ARG A 180 -20.49 21.72 1.28
CA ARG A 180 -20.73 23.16 1.39
C ARG A 180 -21.35 23.73 0.11
N GLU A 181 -20.81 23.35 -1.05
CA GLU A 181 -21.25 23.88 -2.36
C GLU A 181 -22.51 23.18 -2.89
N PHE A 182 -22.69 21.91 -2.53
CA PHE A 182 -23.84 21.09 -2.95
C PHE A 182 -24.49 20.37 -1.75
N PRO A 183 -25.19 21.09 -0.85
CA PRO A 183 -25.77 20.50 0.37
C PRO A 183 -26.74 19.33 0.14
N GLY A 184 -27.32 19.23 -1.06
CA GLY A 184 -28.22 18.13 -1.45
C GLY A 184 -27.53 16.85 -1.90
N LYS A 185 -26.19 16.84 -2.08
CA LYS A 185 -25.45 15.66 -2.55
C LYS A 185 -25.12 14.71 -1.39
N ARG A 186 -25.32 13.41 -1.62
CA ARG A 186 -25.01 12.33 -0.67
C ARG A 186 -23.52 11.97 -0.80
N VAL A 187 -22.71 12.42 0.14
CA VAL A 187 -21.25 12.24 0.12
C VAL A 187 -20.82 11.14 1.09
N LEU A 188 -20.12 10.12 0.59
CA LEU A 188 -19.41 9.13 1.40
C LEU A 188 -17.92 9.50 1.47
N LEU A 189 -17.36 9.53 2.68
CA LEU A 189 -15.94 9.76 2.92
C LEU A 189 -15.32 8.51 3.54
N LEU A 190 -14.31 7.95 2.90
CA LEU A 190 -13.62 6.73 3.31
C LEU A 190 -12.16 7.05 3.67
N ASN A 191 -11.88 7.22 4.96
CA ASN A 191 -10.55 7.46 5.47
C ASN A 191 -10.35 6.86 6.86
N SER A 192 -9.15 7.00 7.43
CA SER A 192 -8.82 6.43 8.75
C SER A 192 -9.71 6.90 9.90
N ASN A 193 -10.36 8.06 9.76
CA ASN A 193 -11.25 8.63 10.78
C ASN A 193 -12.71 8.17 10.62
N THR A 194 -13.13 7.84 9.40
CA THR A 194 -14.54 7.47 9.10
C THR A 194 -14.77 5.99 8.92
N ILE A 195 -13.72 5.20 8.65
CA ILE A 195 -13.85 3.79 8.25
C ILE A 195 -14.60 2.93 9.25
N GLY A 196 -14.67 3.31 10.54
CA GLY A 196 -15.41 2.57 11.57
C GLY A 196 -16.92 2.79 11.59
N GLY A 197 -17.47 3.71 10.78
CA GLY A 197 -18.90 3.99 10.73
C GLY A 197 -19.72 2.92 10.01
N ASP A 198 -21.01 2.79 10.36
CA ASP A 198 -21.89 1.75 9.81
C ASP A 198 -21.99 1.81 8.28
N ARG A 199 -22.08 3.03 7.73
CA ARG A 199 -22.18 3.28 6.29
C ARG A 199 -20.91 2.89 5.55
N GLU A 200 -19.77 3.28 6.11
CA GLU A 200 -18.44 2.96 5.57
C GLU A 200 -18.19 1.46 5.62
N GLN A 201 -18.55 0.79 6.72
CA GLN A 201 -18.47 -0.66 6.86
C GLN A 201 -19.43 -1.42 5.95
N ALA A 202 -20.63 -0.90 5.70
CA ALA A 202 -21.56 -1.47 4.72
C ALA A 202 -20.96 -1.36 3.32
N PHE A 203 -20.49 -0.17 2.94
CA PHE A 203 -19.89 0.06 1.62
C PHE A 203 -18.64 -0.78 1.38
N VAL A 204 -17.76 -0.94 2.38
CA VAL A 204 -16.55 -1.78 2.26
C VAL A 204 -16.90 -3.27 2.08
N ARG A 205 -18.00 -3.74 2.67
CA ARG A 205 -18.46 -5.13 2.55
C ARG A 205 -19.13 -5.41 1.21
N SER A 206 -19.89 -4.46 0.68
CA SER A 206 -20.68 -4.66 -0.54
C SER A 206 -20.73 -3.39 -1.39
N PRO A 207 -19.59 -3.00 -2.01
CA PRO A 207 -19.47 -1.70 -2.64
C PRO A 207 -20.41 -1.53 -3.85
N ASP A 208 -20.57 -2.56 -4.67
CA ASP A 208 -21.44 -2.52 -5.86
C ASP A 208 -22.92 -2.35 -5.49
N THR A 209 -23.38 -2.87 -4.35
CA THR A 209 -24.77 -2.72 -3.91
C THR A 209 -25.00 -1.39 -3.20
N GLU A 210 -24.01 -0.93 -2.44
CA GLU A 210 -24.13 0.28 -1.59
C GLU A 210 -23.90 1.58 -2.37
N ILE A 211 -23.19 1.54 -3.50
CA ILE A 211 -22.85 2.73 -4.32
C ILE A 211 -24.07 3.58 -4.71
N GLN A 212 -25.24 2.98 -4.89
CA GLN A 212 -26.49 3.69 -5.24
C GLN A 212 -26.97 4.71 -4.19
N HIS A 213 -26.48 4.59 -2.95
CA HIS A 213 -26.83 5.49 -1.86
C HIS A 213 -26.04 6.80 -1.86
N TYR A 214 -25.09 6.96 -2.76
CA TYR A 214 -24.18 8.09 -2.81
C TYR A 214 -24.15 8.73 -4.18
N ASP A 215 -23.84 10.03 -4.21
CA ASP A 215 -23.59 10.78 -5.44
C ASP A 215 -22.09 11.04 -5.61
N VAL A 216 -21.36 11.19 -4.50
CA VAL A 216 -19.92 11.41 -4.48
C VAL A 216 -19.28 10.51 -3.44
N ILE A 217 -18.24 9.78 -3.84
CA ILE A 217 -17.46 8.93 -2.93
C ILE A 217 -16.02 9.40 -2.95
N ILE A 218 -15.47 9.73 -1.78
CA ILE A 218 -14.11 10.24 -1.64
C ILE A 218 -13.33 9.27 -0.76
N ALA A 219 -12.23 8.74 -1.29
CA ALA A 219 -11.40 7.75 -0.61
C ALA A 219 -9.96 8.24 -0.45
N SER A 220 -9.41 8.00 0.74
CA SER A 220 -7.95 8.05 0.99
C SER A 220 -7.37 6.62 1.02
N PRO A 221 -6.04 6.43 1.13
CA PRO A 221 -5.40 5.10 1.05
C PRO A 221 -5.84 4.11 2.14
N THR A 222 -6.61 4.58 3.14
CA THR A 222 -7.08 3.76 4.27
C THR A 222 -8.03 2.64 3.83
N LEU A 223 -8.67 2.75 2.66
CA LEU A 223 -9.29 1.57 2.06
C LEU A 223 -8.16 0.60 1.69
N GLY A 224 -7.90 -0.39 2.54
CA GLY A 224 -6.83 -1.36 2.34
C GLY A 224 -6.92 -2.13 1.02
N THR A 225 -5.90 -2.94 0.75
CA THR A 225 -5.86 -3.90 -0.36
C THR A 225 -7.12 -4.79 -0.38
N GLY A 226 -7.69 -4.98 -1.58
CA GLY A 226 -8.83 -5.88 -1.81
C GLY A 226 -10.21 -5.23 -1.99
N PHE A 227 -10.31 -3.91 -2.14
CA PHE A 227 -11.54 -3.22 -2.59
C PHE A 227 -11.59 -3.16 -4.13
N SER A 228 -12.68 -3.58 -4.75
CA SER A 228 -12.93 -3.51 -6.20
C SER A 228 -14.38 -3.12 -6.44
N LEU A 229 -14.61 -2.17 -7.35
CA LEU A 229 -15.93 -1.76 -7.84
C LEU A 229 -16.10 -2.30 -9.25
N GLU A 230 -17.00 -3.26 -9.41
CA GLU A 230 -17.24 -3.98 -10.66
C GLU A 230 -18.55 -3.56 -11.33
N ILE A 231 -19.40 -2.82 -10.62
CA ILE A 231 -20.65 -2.29 -11.16
C ILE A 231 -20.44 -1.50 -12.45
N GLN A 232 -21.36 -1.68 -13.41
CA GLN A 232 -21.35 -1.02 -14.71
C GLN A 232 -22.52 -0.04 -14.84
N GLY A 233 -22.33 1.01 -15.62
CA GLY A 233 -23.34 2.01 -15.95
C GLY A 233 -23.67 2.96 -14.80
N LYS A 234 -22.96 2.93 -13.68
CA LYS A 234 -23.25 3.76 -12.50
C LYS A 234 -22.24 4.87 -12.28
N ILE A 235 -21.01 4.67 -12.70
CA ILE A 235 -19.96 5.65 -12.48
C ILE A 235 -20.00 6.65 -13.63
N ASP A 236 -19.89 7.94 -13.32
CA ASP A 236 -19.76 8.99 -14.33
C ASP A 236 -18.28 9.22 -14.66
N ARG A 237 -17.48 9.43 -13.60
CA ARG A 237 -16.06 9.73 -13.72
C ARG A 237 -15.29 9.39 -12.46
N VAL A 238 -13.98 9.23 -12.62
CA VAL A 238 -13.03 9.04 -11.52
C VAL A 238 -12.04 10.21 -11.49
N TYR A 239 -11.80 10.75 -10.29
CA TYR A 239 -10.77 11.76 -10.04
C TYR A 239 -9.64 11.18 -9.19
N GLY A 240 -8.40 11.48 -9.56
CA GLY A 240 -7.21 11.18 -8.76
C GLY A 240 -6.48 12.45 -8.36
N ILE A 241 -6.35 12.74 -7.06
CA ILE A 241 -5.68 13.95 -6.57
C ILE A 241 -4.56 13.55 -5.61
N PHE A 242 -3.33 13.56 -6.10
CA PHE A 242 -2.18 12.97 -5.41
C PHE A 242 -1.07 13.97 -5.13
N SER A 243 -0.73 14.14 -3.84
CA SER A 243 0.29 15.09 -3.38
C SER A 243 1.66 14.45 -3.11
N GLY A 244 1.76 13.12 -3.16
CA GLY A 244 2.99 12.38 -2.86
C GLY A 244 3.33 12.34 -1.37
N GLY A 245 2.33 12.39 -0.49
CA GLY A 245 2.52 12.46 0.95
C GLY A 245 2.65 11.11 1.64
N SER A 246 1.89 10.11 1.17
CA SER A 246 1.84 8.79 1.81
C SER A 246 1.82 7.61 0.85
N SER A 247 1.50 7.84 -0.43
CA SER A 247 1.37 6.80 -1.46
C SER A 247 2.53 6.84 -2.44
N THR A 248 2.89 5.68 -2.97
CA THR A 248 3.75 5.51 -4.15
C THR A 248 2.95 5.66 -5.44
N ASP A 249 3.63 5.73 -6.59
CA ASP A 249 2.98 5.69 -7.91
C ASP A 249 2.15 4.41 -8.11
N ALA A 250 2.63 3.26 -7.59
CA ALA A 250 1.89 1.99 -7.61
C ALA A 250 0.60 2.08 -6.79
N ASP A 251 0.66 2.62 -5.56
CA ASP A 251 -0.53 2.81 -4.72
C ASP A 251 -1.55 3.75 -5.40
N MET A 252 -1.08 4.80 -6.08
CA MET A 252 -1.93 5.75 -6.81
C MET A 252 -2.62 5.10 -8.02
N ALA A 253 -1.86 4.35 -8.84
CA ALA A 253 -2.40 3.61 -9.98
C ALA A 253 -3.40 2.54 -9.52
N GLN A 254 -3.05 1.77 -8.49
CA GLN A 254 -3.94 0.78 -7.87
C GLN A 254 -5.24 1.45 -7.40
N ALA A 255 -5.16 2.63 -6.77
CA ALA A 255 -6.36 3.33 -6.31
C ALA A 255 -7.29 3.78 -7.44
N LEU A 256 -6.74 4.16 -8.61
CA LEU A 256 -7.53 4.45 -9.82
C LEU A 256 -8.12 3.17 -10.42
N GLY A 257 -7.35 2.08 -10.44
CA GLY A 257 -7.74 0.77 -10.98
C GLY A 257 -8.76 -0.01 -10.14
N ARG A 258 -9.12 0.48 -8.94
CA ARG A 258 -10.20 -0.08 -8.11
C ARG A 258 -11.57 0.05 -8.77
N VAL A 259 -11.75 1.06 -9.61
CA VAL A 259 -12.93 1.18 -10.46
C VAL A 259 -12.67 0.40 -11.74
N ARG A 260 -13.41 -0.69 -11.95
CA ARG A 260 -13.24 -1.55 -13.14
C ARG A 260 -14.01 -1.04 -14.35
N GLU A 261 -15.07 -0.25 -14.16
CA GLU A 261 -15.79 0.40 -15.25
C GLU A 261 -14.85 1.36 -16.03
N PRO A 262 -14.70 1.22 -17.36
CA PRO A 262 -13.73 1.98 -18.16
C PRO A 262 -14.20 3.40 -18.51
N VAL A 263 -14.67 4.16 -17.52
CA VAL A 263 -15.00 5.60 -17.64
C VAL A 263 -13.76 6.49 -17.69
N ASP A 264 -13.93 7.79 -17.95
CA ASP A 264 -12.80 8.72 -17.94
C ASP A 264 -12.19 8.90 -16.54
N ARG A 265 -10.87 9.03 -16.48
CA ARG A 265 -10.11 9.39 -15.27
C ARG A 265 -9.51 10.79 -15.47
N ILE A 266 -9.75 11.70 -14.53
CA ILE A 266 -9.09 13.01 -14.51
C ILE A 266 -8.17 13.06 -13.30
N ILE A 267 -6.88 13.26 -13.53
CA ILE A 267 -5.88 13.18 -12.47
C ILE A 267 -5.06 14.46 -12.36
N TRP A 268 -4.62 14.74 -11.15
CA TRP A 268 -3.50 15.63 -10.87
C TRP A 268 -2.54 14.91 -9.93
N CYS A 269 -1.26 15.01 -10.26
CA CYS A 269 -0.19 14.49 -9.45
C CYS A 269 0.89 15.56 -9.25
N ALA A 270 1.34 15.74 -8.01
CA ALA A 270 2.46 16.61 -7.71
C ALA A 270 3.71 16.18 -8.49
N LYS A 271 4.47 17.14 -9.01
CA LYS A 271 5.71 16.84 -9.77
C LYS A 271 6.71 16.02 -8.93
N ARG A 272 6.75 16.28 -7.62
CA ARG A 272 7.58 15.57 -6.65
C ARG A 272 6.75 15.23 -5.42
N GLY A 273 7.00 14.05 -4.86
CA GLY A 273 6.49 13.64 -3.57
C GLY A 273 7.41 14.04 -2.42
N SER A 274 6.89 13.90 -1.21
CA SER A 274 7.58 14.20 0.05
C SER A 274 7.90 12.96 0.87
N ASN A 275 7.35 11.80 0.49
CA ASN A 275 7.59 10.51 1.14
C ASN A 275 8.97 9.91 0.78
N LEU A 276 10.03 10.66 1.06
CA LEU A 276 11.42 10.26 0.86
C LEU A 276 11.98 9.59 2.11
N SER A 277 13.04 8.80 1.94
CA SER A 277 13.74 8.20 3.07
C SER A 277 14.31 9.24 4.03
N LYS A 278 14.17 8.96 5.33
CA LYS A 278 14.75 9.77 6.41
C LYS A 278 16.27 9.62 6.51
N VAL A 279 16.82 8.53 5.95
CA VAL A 279 18.26 8.25 5.98
C VAL A 279 18.98 9.09 4.92
N SER A 280 18.52 9.02 3.67
CA SER A 280 19.09 9.79 2.56
C SER A 280 18.09 9.88 1.41
N ARG A 281 18.11 10.99 0.68
CA ARG A 281 17.28 11.20 -0.52
C ARG A 281 17.86 10.57 -1.79
N SER A 282 19.02 9.92 -1.70
CA SER A 282 19.66 9.30 -2.86
C SER A 282 18.82 8.14 -3.42
N PRO A 283 18.61 8.06 -4.74
CA PRO A 283 18.03 6.90 -5.39
C PRO A 283 19.06 5.77 -5.61
N ASN A 284 20.30 5.91 -5.14
CA ASN A 284 21.35 4.91 -5.31
C ASN A 284 21.44 3.99 -4.07
N ARG A 285 21.35 2.67 -4.29
CA ARG A 285 21.38 1.65 -3.23
C ARG A 285 22.70 1.63 -2.45
N ILE A 286 23.83 1.85 -3.12
CA ILE A 286 25.16 1.85 -2.50
C ILE A 286 25.32 3.05 -1.59
N GLU A 287 24.93 4.24 -2.07
CA GLU A 287 24.93 5.46 -1.27
C GLU A 287 23.97 5.36 -0.08
N LEU A 288 22.76 4.83 -0.27
CA LEU A 288 21.81 4.60 0.82
C LEU A 288 22.39 3.71 1.91
N LYS A 289 23.04 2.61 1.52
CA LYS A 289 23.71 1.70 2.46
C LYS A 289 24.84 2.40 3.20
N SER A 290 25.68 3.15 2.49
CA SER A 290 26.79 3.90 3.08
C SER A 290 26.30 4.94 4.09
N HIS A 291 25.27 5.72 3.75
CA HIS A 291 24.68 6.70 4.65
C HIS A 291 24.03 6.06 5.87
N LEU A 292 23.32 4.93 5.71
CA LEU A 292 22.73 4.20 6.83
C LEU A 292 23.82 3.69 7.78
N HIS A 293 24.89 3.11 7.22
CA HIS A 293 26.03 2.64 8.00
C HIS A 293 26.67 3.78 8.78
N GLN A 294 26.96 4.91 8.14
CA GLN A 294 27.55 6.08 8.79
C GLN A 294 26.66 6.62 9.93
N GLN A 295 25.36 6.77 9.70
CA GLN A 295 24.42 7.22 10.73
C GLN A 295 24.35 6.25 11.91
N THR A 296 24.35 4.94 11.63
CA THR A 296 24.30 3.90 12.66
C THR A 296 25.57 3.89 13.49
N SER A 297 26.75 3.99 12.86
CA SER A 297 28.04 4.02 13.56
C SER A 297 28.19 5.26 14.45
N VAL A 298 27.71 6.42 13.98
CA VAL A 298 27.66 7.65 14.80
C VAL A 298 26.72 7.46 15.99
N ALA A 299 25.50 6.97 15.75
CA ALA A 299 24.52 6.75 16.81
C ALA A 299 25.04 5.76 17.88
N ALA A 300 25.61 4.63 17.44
CA ALA A 300 26.21 3.63 18.32
C ALA A 300 27.36 4.21 19.16
N SER A 301 28.21 5.04 18.56
CA SER A 301 29.32 5.70 19.25
C SER A 301 28.84 6.64 20.36
N LEU A 302 27.73 7.36 20.14
CA LEU A 302 27.15 8.29 21.12
C LEU A 302 26.55 7.58 22.34
N ILE A 303 25.97 6.40 22.15
CA ILE A 303 25.32 5.64 23.24
C ILE A 303 26.19 4.50 23.78
N LYS A 304 27.43 4.35 23.30
CA LYS A 304 28.29 3.19 23.57
C LYS A 304 28.43 2.86 25.05
N LEU A 305 28.64 3.88 25.90
CA LEU A 305 28.78 3.71 27.36
C LEU A 305 27.48 3.27 28.06
N SER A 306 26.33 3.44 27.42
CA SER A 306 25.02 3.03 27.93
C SER A 306 24.59 1.64 27.42
N LEU A 307 25.37 1.02 26.54
CA LEU A 307 25.08 -0.29 25.96
C LEU A 307 25.75 -1.40 26.78
N SER A 308 25.02 -2.50 26.99
CA SER A 308 25.63 -3.74 27.49
C SER A 308 26.71 -4.27 26.53
N ASP A 309 27.69 -5.01 27.04
CA ASP A 309 28.75 -5.63 26.22
C ASP A 309 28.18 -6.51 25.10
N ALA A 310 27.10 -7.24 25.39
CA ALA A 310 26.40 -8.05 24.40
C ALA A 310 25.83 -7.19 23.25
N ALA A 311 25.27 -6.03 23.56
CA ALA A 311 24.73 -5.11 22.55
C ALA A 311 25.84 -4.45 21.72
N GLN A 312 26.97 -4.11 22.35
CA GLN A 312 28.13 -3.56 21.63
C GLN A 312 28.68 -4.59 20.63
N ASN A 313 28.91 -5.83 21.09
CA ASN A 313 29.38 -6.91 20.22
C ASN A 313 28.43 -7.18 19.05
N ALA A 314 27.11 -7.12 19.28
CA ALA A 314 26.13 -7.31 18.22
C ALA A 314 26.18 -6.20 17.14
N ILE A 315 26.48 -4.96 17.53
CA ILE A 315 26.64 -3.85 16.58
C ILE A 315 27.94 -4.02 15.78
N ASP A 316 29.05 -4.30 16.47
CA ASP A 316 30.36 -4.44 15.83
C ASP A 316 30.44 -5.65 14.89
N ALA A 317 29.70 -6.72 15.20
CA ALA A 317 29.62 -7.93 14.39
C ALA A 317 28.53 -7.89 13.29
N TYR A 318 27.82 -6.77 13.12
CA TYR A 318 26.73 -6.70 12.15
C TYR A 318 27.24 -6.81 10.70
N ASP A 319 26.65 -7.72 9.92
CA ASP A 319 27.04 -7.95 8.54
C ASP A 319 26.38 -6.93 7.57
N TRP A 320 27.04 -5.79 7.39
CA TRP A 320 26.64 -4.75 6.44
C TRP A 320 26.72 -5.15 4.96
N THR A 321 27.32 -6.29 4.64
CA THR A 321 27.56 -6.72 3.25
C THR A 321 26.60 -7.82 2.82
N GLY A 322 26.44 -8.84 3.65
CA GLY A 322 25.63 -10.02 3.36
C GLY A 322 24.17 -9.91 3.76
N ASP A 323 23.80 -9.04 4.72
CA ASP A 323 22.45 -9.00 5.29
C ASP A 323 21.36 -8.80 4.21
N LEU A 324 20.47 -9.80 4.11
CA LEU A 324 19.42 -9.86 3.10
C LEU A 324 18.36 -8.79 3.32
N HIS A 325 18.03 -8.48 4.58
CA HIS A 325 17.03 -7.47 4.92
C HIS A 325 17.50 -6.07 4.52
N LEU A 326 18.78 -5.76 4.75
CA LEU A 326 19.43 -4.51 4.40
C LEU A 326 19.50 -4.34 2.88
N LYS A 327 19.85 -5.39 2.14
CA LYS A 327 19.88 -5.37 0.67
C LYS A 327 18.50 -5.05 0.08
N LEU A 328 17.45 -5.69 0.60
CA LEU A 328 16.08 -5.46 0.16
C LEU A 328 15.56 -4.09 0.62
N TRP A 329 15.89 -3.65 1.83
CA TRP A 329 15.57 -2.30 2.31
C TRP A 329 16.20 -1.22 1.41
N CYS A 330 17.49 -1.37 1.04
CA CYS A 330 18.14 -0.44 0.13
C CYS A 330 17.46 -0.41 -1.24
N HIS A 331 17.00 -1.56 -1.74
CA HIS A 331 16.25 -1.67 -3.00
C HIS A 331 14.94 -0.87 -2.96
N PHE A 332 14.05 -1.17 -2.02
CA PHE A 332 12.77 -0.48 -1.91
C PHE A 332 12.91 1.00 -1.63
N THR A 333 13.89 1.38 -0.80
CA THR A 333 14.16 2.77 -0.45
C THR A 333 14.69 3.55 -1.66
N ALA A 334 15.57 2.95 -2.46
CA ALA A 334 16.09 3.54 -3.69
C ALA A 334 14.97 3.77 -4.73
N GLN A 335 14.13 2.75 -4.95
CA GLN A 335 12.97 2.86 -5.83
C GLN A 335 12.01 3.96 -5.38
N GLN A 336 11.68 3.99 -4.09
CA GLN A 336 10.79 5.01 -3.52
C GLN A 336 11.37 6.41 -3.70
N ASN A 337 12.66 6.61 -3.42
CA ASN A 337 13.32 7.89 -3.65
C ASN A 337 13.26 8.30 -5.12
N ARG A 338 13.55 7.38 -6.05
CA ARG A 338 13.50 7.65 -7.49
C ARG A 338 12.10 8.06 -7.96
N SER A 339 11.07 7.34 -7.51
CA SER A 339 9.68 7.63 -7.81
C SER A 339 9.27 8.99 -7.24
N MET A 340 9.52 9.25 -5.96
CA MET A 340 9.14 10.53 -5.31
C MET A 340 9.85 11.74 -5.93
N LEU A 341 11.07 11.61 -6.42
CA LEU A 341 11.78 12.69 -7.10
C LEU A 341 11.17 13.06 -8.47
N ASN A 342 10.40 12.15 -9.07
CA ASN A 342 9.77 12.28 -10.39
C ASN A 342 8.33 11.75 -10.38
N LEU A 343 7.57 12.08 -9.34
CA LEU A 343 6.34 11.38 -8.97
C LEU A 343 5.28 11.39 -10.07
N ARG A 344 5.03 12.56 -10.65
CA ARG A 344 4.07 12.71 -11.76
C ARG A 344 4.45 11.83 -12.94
N ASP A 345 5.71 11.88 -13.35
CA ASP A 345 6.22 11.11 -14.50
C ASP A 345 6.15 9.61 -14.21
N ALA A 346 6.50 9.19 -12.99
CA ALA A 346 6.41 7.80 -12.56
C ALA A 346 4.96 7.26 -12.66
N LEU A 347 3.98 8.03 -12.16
CA LEU A 347 2.56 7.66 -12.27
C LEU A 347 2.09 7.60 -13.72
N ILE A 348 2.43 8.59 -14.56
CA ILE A 348 2.04 8.61 -15.98
C ILE A 348 2.66 7.42 -16.72
N MET A 349 3.93 7.11 -16.48
CA MET A 349 4.61 5.97 -17.09
C MET A 349 3.96 4.65 -16.68
N ARG A 350 3.63 4.49 -15.39
CA ARG A 350 2.94 3.31 -14.87
C ARG A 350 1.57 3.11 -15.52
N LEU A 351 0.73 4.14 -15.55
CA LEU A 351 -0.60 4.06 -16.17
C LEU A 351 -0.51 3.66 -17.65
N ARG A 352 0.47 4.16 -18.39
CA ARG A 352 0.72 3.76 -19.79
C ARG A 352 1.18 2.31 -19.91
N GLN A 353 2.04 1.84 -19.01
CA GLN A 353 2.49 0.44 -18.97
C GLN A 353 1.35 -0.52 -18.64
N GLU A 354 0.40 -0.10 -17.80
CA GLU A 354 -0.84 -0.82 -17.47
C GLU A 354 -1.88 -0.79 -18.62
N GLY A 355 -1.55 -0.18 -19.76
CA GLY A 355 -2.40 -0.17 -20.96
C GLY A 355 -3.41 0.97 -21.02
N HIS A 356 -3.27 2.01 -20.18
CA HIS A 356 -4.16 3.17 -20.18
C HIS A 356 -3.67 4.25 -21.15
N SER A 357 -4.62 4.91 -21.82
CA SER A 357 -4.34 6.05 -22.70
C SER A 357 -4.24 7.31 -21.83
N VAL A 358 -3.06 7.95 -21.81
CA VAL A 358 -2.80 9.13 -20.95
C VAL A 358 -2.52 10.36 -21.80
N GLN A 359 -3.47 11.29 -21.79
CA GLN A 359 -3.38 12.63 -22.39
C GLN A 359 -2.96 13.65 -21.32
N ILE A 360 -2.00 14.50 -21.66
CA ILE A 360 -1.46 15.52 -20.76
C ILE A 360 -2.05 16.87 -21.16
N GLU A 361 -2.67 17.55 -20.21
CA GLU A 361 -3.21 18.90 -20.40
C GLU A 361 -2.46 19.88 -19.48
N VAL A 362 -1.73 20.81 -20.07
CA VAL A 362 -1.10 21.90 -19.31
C VAL A 362 -2.19 22.92 -19.03
N ALA A 363 -2.49 23.14 -17.75
CA ALA A 363 -3.40 24.20 -17.37
C ALA A 363 -2.68 25.54 -17.59
N ASP A 364 -3.19 26.34 -18.52
CA ASP A 364 -2.73 27.72 -18.66
C ASP A 364 -2.91 28.42 -17.31
N LEU A 365 -1.82 29.03 -16.81
CA LEU A 365 -1.91 29.93 -15.67
C LEU A 365 -2.85 31.06 -16.11
N LEU A 366 -4.07 31.08 -15.57
CA LEU A 366 -4.92 32.25 -15.69
C LEU A 366 -4.18 33.37 -14.95
N ASP A 367 -3.64 34.32 -15.74
CA ASP A 367 -2.97 35.54 -15.29
C ASP A 367 -3.85 36.38 -14.33
#